data_AF-X0Z2F1-F1
#
_entry.id   AF-X0Z2F1-F1
#
_cell.length_a   1.000
_cell.length_b   1.000
_cell.length_c   1.000
_cell.angle_alpha   90.00
_cell.angle_beta   90.00
_cell.angle_gamma   90.00
#
_symmetry.space_group_name_H-M   'P 1'
#
loop_
_entity.id
_entity.type
_entity.pdbx_description
1 polymer ?
#
loop_
_entity_poly.entity_id
_entity_poly.type
_entity_poly.pdbx_seq_one_letter_code
_entity_poly.pdbx_strand_id
1 'polypeptide(L)'
;VRSAGDVQAVRRHVTEAGAAAHIIAKIEKPQALDDLDAILEAADGIMVARGDLGVEMDVARVPIIQKDLIRRAAIAGIPVITATQMLQSMIREPRPTRAEVSDVANAVFDGSDALMLSGETAVGCDPVRAVEMMDHIIDLAEDYAQAARWPGPAAGTDRYTWSERAIVVGAAEIAHNLGVALVVVLTHSGATALLLSKPWLGVPILAVSDRVDTCRRMALYRGVLPVHHPEI
;
A
#
# COMPACT_ATOMS: atom_id res chain seq x y z
N VAL A 1 -2.75 -0.09 -17.25
CA VAL A 1 -2.61 -1.54 -17.59
C VAL A 1 -3.97 -2.07 -18.02
N ARG A 2 -4.05 -3.00 -18.98
CA ARG A 2 -5.30 -3.68 -19.38
C ARG A 2 -5.25 -5.20 -19.19
N SER A 3 -4.05 -5.80 -19.23
CA SER A 3 -3.87 -7.23 -19.00
C SER A 3 -2.50 -7.53 -18.37
N ALA A 4 -2.32 -8.76 -17.90
CA ALA A 4 -1.02 -9.26 -17.42
C ALA A 4 0.07 -9.17 -18.50
N GLY A 5 -0.31 -9.28 -19.78
CA GLY A 5 0.61 -9.13 -20.92
C GLY A 5 1.27 -7.75 -20.97
N ASP A 6 0.55 -6.69 -20.60
CA ASP A 6 1.12 -5.34 -20.51
C ASP A 6 2.19 -5.26 -19.41
N VAL A 7 1.91 -5.85 -18.24
CA VAL A 7 2.86 -5.88 -17.10
C VAL A 7 4.11 -6.65 -17.49
N GLN A 8 3.96 -7.82 -18.12
CA GLN A 8 5.07 -8.64 -18.60
C GLN A 8 5.88 -7.94 -19.68
N ALA A 9 5.24 -7.17 -20.57
CA ALA A 9 5.94 -6.38 -21.58
C ALA A 9 6.83 -5.31 -20.94
N VAL A 10 6.33 -4.58 -19.95
CA VAL A 10 7.13 -3.63 -19.18
C VAL A 10 8.28 -4.35 -18.45
N ARG A 11 8.01 -5.51 -17.84
CA ARG A 11 9.05 -6.31 -17.15
C ARG A 11 10.18 -6.73 -18.08
N ARG A 12 9.87 -7.15 -19.31
CA ARG A 12 10.89 -7.46 -20.33
C ARG A 12 11.77 -6.25 -20.61
N HIS A 13 11.17 -5.08 -20.90
CA HIS A 13 11.94 -3.86 -21.16
C HIS A 13 12.82 -3.42 -19.98
N VAL A 14 12.30 -3.51 -18.75
CA VAL A 14 13.07 -3.22 -17.53
C VAL A 14 14.28 -4.15 -17.41
N THR A 15 14.07 -5.44 -17.69
CA THR A 15 15.12 -6.48 -17.59
C THR A 15 16.17 -6.33 -18.70
N GLU A 16 15.73 -6.07 -19.93
CA GLU A 16 16.59 -5.80 -21.09
C GLU A 16 17.47 -4.56 -20.88
N ALA A 17 16.98 -3.56 -20.13
CA ALA A 17 17.73 -2.38 -19.72
C ALA A 17 18.69 -2.66 -18.54
N GLY A 18 18.78 -3.89 -18.04
CA GLY A 18 19.63 -4.26 -16.89
C GLY A 18 19.11 -3.74 -15.54
N ALA A 19 17.85 -3.31 -15.47
CA ALA A 19 17.23 -2.84 -14.25
C ALA A 19 16.38 -3.93 -13.57
N ALA A 20 16.20 -3.80 -12.26
CA ALA A 20 15.37 -4.70 -11.46
C ALA A 20 14.21 -3.95 -10.78
N ALA A 21 13.70 -2.91 -11.45
CA ALA A 21 12.64 -2.07 -10.89
C ALA A 21 11.34 -2.88 -10.68
N HIS A 22 10.66 -2.57 -9.58
CA HIS A 22 9.31 -3.07 -9.32
C HIS A 22 8.32 -2.35 -10.25
N ILE A 23 7.28 -3.08 -10.66
CA ILE A 23 6.21 -2.58 -11.53
C ILE A 23 4.93 -2.51 -10.72
N ILE A 24 4.44 -1.29 -10.55
CA ILE A 24 3.13 -1.01 -9.99
C ILE A 24 2.11 -0.90 -11.12
N ALA A 25 1.17 -1.84 -11.20
CA ALA A 25 0.11 -1.79 -12.20
C ALA A 25 -0.95 -0.75 -11.80
N LYS A 26 -1.07 0.32 -12.58
CA LYS A 26 -2.17 1.28 -12.44
C LYS A 26 -3.46 0.65 -12.97
N ILE A 27 -4.42 0.45 -12.06
CA ILE A 27 -5.74 -0.10 -12.34
C ILE A 27 -6.70 1.06 -12.55
N GLU A 28 -6.96 1.35 -13.83
CA GLU A 28 -7.71 2.54 -14.29
C GLU A 28 -8.62 2.24 -15.49
N LYS A 29 -8.66 0.99 -15.96
CA LYS A 29 -9.42 0.56 -17.15
C LYS A 29 -10.32 -0.62 -16.81
N PRO A 30 -11.56 -0.70 -17.34
CA PRO A 30 -12.46 -1.84 -17.11
C PRO A 30 -11.82 -3.20 -17.43
N GLN A 31 -11.05 -3.29 -18.52
CA GLN A 31 -10.37 -4.52 -18.93
C GLN A 31 -9.39 -5.04 -17.86
N ALA A 32 -8.78 -4.13 -17.09
CA ALA A 32 -7.89 -4.52 -16.00
C ALA A 32 -8.65 -5.17 -14.83
N LEU A 33 -9.93 -4.87 -14.66
CA LEU A 33 -10.77 -5.55 -13.66
C LEU A 33 -11.16 -6.95 -14.13
N ASP A 34 -11.38 -7.12 -15.45
CA ASP A 34 -11.68 -8.41 -16.06
C ASP A 34 -10.48 -9.37 -15.99
N ASP A 35 -9.25 -8.86 -16.13
CA ASP A 35 -7.98 -9.63 -16.07
C ASP A 35 -7.23 -9.47 -14.73
N LEU A 36 -7.93 -9.05 -13.67
CA LEU A 36 -7.30 -8.57 -12.45
C LEU A 36 -6.43 -9.64 -11.75
N ASP A 37 -6.87 -10.90 -11.71
CA ASP A 37 -6.09 -11.94 -11.02
C ASP A 37 -4.74 -12.21 -11.70
N ALA A 38 -4.71 -12.23 -13.04
CA ALA A 38 -3.47 -12.38 -13.79
C ALA A 38 -2.56 -11.14 -13.65
N ILE A 39 -3.14 -9.95 -13.55
CA ILE A 39 -2.39 -8.71 -13.29
C ILE A 39 -1.75 -8.74 -11.89
N LEU A 40 -2.51 -9.15 -10.86
CA LEU A 40 -2.00 -9.29 -9.48
C LEU A 40 -0.88 -10.33 -9.40
N GLU A 41 -0.95 -11.39 -10.21
CA GLU A 41 0.10 -12.39 -10.27
C GLU A 41 1.40 -11.83 -10.89
N ALA A 42 1.26 -11.03 -11.95
CA ALA A 42 2.39 -10.52 -12.75
C ALA A 42 3.04 -9.23 -12.20
N ALA A 43 2.33 -8.45 -11.39
CA ALA A 43 2.79 -7.15 -10.88
C ALA A 43 3.44 -7.28 -9.48
N ASP A 44 4.34 -6.36 -9.16
CA ASP A 44 4.94 -6.27 -7.80
C ASP A 44 4.11 -5.42 -6.84
N GLY A 45 2.99 -4.87 -7.32
CA GLY A 45 2.06 -4.03 -6.59
C GLY A 45 1.03 -3.40 -7.53
N ILE A 46 0.00 -2.80 -6.96
CA ILE A 46 -1.04 -2.11 -7.75
C ILE A 46 -1.31 -0.71 -7.23
N MET A 47 -1.88 0.12 -8.09
CA MET A 47 -2.40 1.44 -7.74
C MET A 47 -3.86 1.53 -8.17
N VAL A 48 -4.73 1.88 -7.23
CA VAL A 48 -6.13 2.24 -7.49
C VAL A 48 -6.14 3.67 -8.05
N ALA A 49 -6.16 3.80 -9.37
CA ALA A 49 -6.08 5.09 -10.05
C ALA A 49 -7.49 5.66 -10.29
N ARG A 50 -8.06 6.24 -9.22
CA ARG A 50 -9.49 6.60 -9.11
C ARG A 50 -9.95 7.66 -10.09
N GLY A 51 -9.08 8.60 -10.46
CA GLY A 51 -9.41 9.69 -11.39
C GLY A 51 -9.82 9.15 -12.76
N ASP A 52 -8.94 8.39 -13.40
CA ASP A 52 -9.23 7.75 -14.68
C ASP A 52 -10.33 6.69 -14.56
N LEU A 53 -10.33 5.91 -13.46
CA LEU A 53 -11.39 4.93 -13.22
C LEU A 53 -12.79 5.58 -13.16
N GLY A 54 -12.93 6.74 -12.51
CA GLY A 54 -14.20 7.48 -12.43
C GLY A 54 -14.64 8.10 -13.76
N VAL A 55 -13.75 8.19 -14.76
CA VAL A 55 -14.10 8.59 -16.14
C VAL A 55 -14.54 7.38 -16.95
N GLU A 56 -13.88 6.24 -16.78
CA GLU A 56 -14.07 5.05 -17.61
C GLU A 56 -15.26 4.18 -17.19
N MET A 57 -15.79 4.40 -16.00
CA MET A 57 -16.91 3.63 -15.44
C MET A 57 -17.76 4.48 -14.50
N ASP A 58 -18.90 3.94 -14.09
CA ASP A 58 -19.80 4.61 -13.15
C ASP A 58 -19.04 5.00 -11.87
N VAL A 59 -18.97 6.30 -11.61
CA VAL A 59 -18.25 6.88 -10.46
C VAL A 59 -18.76 6.32 -9.13
N ALA A 60 -20.03 5.94 -9.04
CA ALA A 60 -20.60 5.32 -7.83
C ALA A 60 -20.03 3.91 -7.56
N ARG A 61 -19.46 3.25 -8.58
CA ARG A 61 -18.79 1.95 -8.42
C ARG A 61 -17.34 2.07 -7.95
N VAL A 62 -16.69 3.23 -8.12
CA VAL A 62 -15.28 3.42 -7.79
C VAL A 62 -14.94 3.06 -6.33
N PRO A 63 -15.73 3.49 -5.32
CA PRO A 63 -15.45 3.09 -3.93
C PRO A 63 -15.55 1.58 -3.69
N ILE A 64 -16.46 0.89 -4.39
CA ILE A 64 -16.63 -0.57 -4.29
C ILE A 64 -15.41 -1.26 -4.90
N ILE A 65 -14.95 -0.78 -6.06
CA ILE A 65 -13.78 -1.33 -6.76
C ILE A 65 -12.50 -1.09 -5.96
N GLN A 66 -12.34 0.08 -5.33
CA GLN A 66 -11.21 0.35 -4.43
C GLN A 66 -11.13 -0.70 -3.32
N LYS A 67 -12.24 -0.95 -2.61
CA LYS A 67 -12.29 -1.96 -1.53
C LYS A 67 -11.94 -3.35 -2.05
N ASP A 68 -12.47 -3.73 -3.22
CA ASP A 68 -12.15 -5.02 -3.84
C ASP A 68 -10.66 -5.14 -4.18
N LEU A 69 -10.09 -4.12 -4.82
CA LEU A 69 -8.67 -4.08 -5.21
C LEU A 69 -7.74 -4.14 -4.01
N ILE A 70 -8.00 -3.37 -2.96
CA ILE A 70 -7.19 -3.38 -1.74
C ILE A 70 -7.21 -4.78 -1.11
N ARG A 71 -8.40 -5.37 -0.97
CA ARG A 71 -8.57 -6.73 -0.44
C ARG A 71 -7.85 -7.77 -1.30
N ARG A 72 -7.99 -7.71 -2.63
CA ARG A 72 -7.35 -8.66 -3.56
C ARG A 72 -5.83 -8.53 -3.54
N ALA A 73 -5.29 -7.31 -3.43
CA ALA A 73 -3.85 -7.08 -3.31
C ALA A 73 -3.28 -7.60 -1.99
N ALA A 74 -4.02 -7.40 -0.88
CA ALA A 74 -3.66 -7.98 0.42
C ALA A 74 -3.61 -9.51 0.34
N ILE A 75 -4.58 -10.14 -0.34
CA ILE A 75 -4.60 -11.60 -0.56
C ILE A 75 -3.45 -12.08 -1.45
N ALA A 76 -3.13 -11.32 -2.50
CA ALA A 76 -2.01 -11.59 -3.39
C ALA A 76 -0.64 -11.30 -2.75
N GLY A 77 -0.60 -10.74 -1.54
CA GLY A 77 0.64 -10.42 -0.81
C GLY A 77 1.48 -9.33 -1.48
N ILE A 78 0.85 -8.41 -2.22
CA ILE A 78 1.54 -7.29 -2.89
C ILE A 78 1.08 -5.94 -2.32
N PRO A 79 1.91 -4.89 -2.37
CA PRO A 79 1.51 -3.54 -1.95
C PRO A 79 0.41 -2.94 -2.84
N VAL A 80 -0.50 -2.18 -2.23
CA VAL A 80 -1.54 -1.40 -2.92
C VAL A 80 -1.50 0.07 -2.53
N ILE A 81 -1.55 0.94 -3.53
CA ILE A 81 -1.61 2.40 -3.38
C ILE A 81 -3.01 2.89 -3.73
N THR A 82 -3.65 3.65 -2.85
CA THR A 82 -4.87 4.41 -3.21
C THR A 82 -4.48 5.80 -3.66
N ALA A 83 -4.91 6.19 -4.86
CA ALA A 83 -4.41 7.40 -5.52
C ALA A 83 -5.51 8.30 -6.07
N THR A 84 -5.10 9.55 -6.27
CA THR A 84 -5.83 10.64 -6.94
C THR A 84 -6.95 11.24 -6.11
N GLN A 85 -6.97 12.58 -6.01
CA GLN A 85 -8.03 13.36 -5.36
C GLN A 85 -8.25 13.03 -3.87
N MET A 86 -7.20 12.60 -3.16
CA MET A 86 -7.28 12.31 -1.72
C MET A 86 -7.52 13.61 -0.93
N LEU A 87 -6.84 14.70 -1.29
CA LEU A 87 -6.96 16.03 -0.67
C LEU A 87 -7.10 17.12 -1.75
N GLN A 88 -7.86 16.85 -2.81
CA GLN A 88 -7.90 17.64 -4.06
C GLN A 88 -8.08 19.16 -3.84
N SER A 89 -8.95 19.56 -2.93
CA SER A 89 -9.22 20.97 -2.63
C SER A 89 -7.98 21.70 -2.13
N MET A 90 -7.03 20.98 -1.52
CA MET A 90 -5.78 21.53 -1.01
C MET A 90 -4.79 21.99 -2.10
N ILE A 91 -5.10 21.76 -3.37
CA ILE A 91 -4.40 22.43 -4.48
C ILE A 91 -4.56 23.95 -4.38
N ARG A 92 -5.74 24.42 -3.93
CA ARG A 92 -6.08 25.85 -3.91
C ARG A 92 -6.38 26.37 -2.50
N GLU A 93 -6.85 25.49 -1.62
CA GLU A 93 -7.31 25.83 -0.28
C GLU A 93 -6.31 25.37 0.78
N PRO A 94 -6.17 26.09 1.90
CA PRO A 94 -5.26 25.70 2.97
C PRO A 94 -5.77 24.53 3.82
N ARG A 95 -7.01 24.05 3.59
CA ARG A 95 -7.67 23.00 4.37
C ARG A 95 -8.51 22.10 3.46
N PRO A 96 -8.58 20.79 3.76
CA PRO A 96 -9.41 19.88 3.00
C PRO A 96 -10.88 20.01 3.38
N THR A 97 -11.74 19.43 2.55
CA THR A 97 -13.15 19.21 2.86
C THR A 97 -13.33 18.03 3.82
N ARG A 98 -14.52 17.94 4.44
CA ARG A 98 -14.87 16.79 5.29
C ARG A 98 -14.89 15.47 4.51
N ALA A 99 -15.26 15.53 3.23
CA ALA A 99 -15.30 14.35 2.36
C ALA A 99 -13.88 13.81 2.10
N GLU A 100 -12.92 14.69 1.84
CA GLU A 100 -11.51 14.34 1.63
C GLU A 100 -10.86 13.75 2.89
N VAL A 101 -11.14 14.33 4.06
CA VAL A 101 -10.69 13.75 5.34
C VAL A 101 -11.25 12.34 5.54
N SER A 102 -12.55 12.17 5.28
CA SER A 102 -13.20 10.86 5.36
C SER A 102 -12.60 9.87 4.35
N ASP A 103 -12.26 10.33 3.14
CA ASP A 103 -11.69 9.50 2.08
C ASP A 103 -10.30 8.96 2.46
N VAL A 104 -9.40 9.83 2.97
CA VAL A 104 -8.09 9.43 3.48
C VAL A 104 -8.22 8.40 4.62
N ALA A 105 -9.04 8.69 5.63
CA ALA A 105 -9.22 7.78 6.76
C ALA A 105 -9.80 6.42 6.34
N ASN A 106 -10.79 6.40 5.44
CA ASN A 106 -11.37 5.14 4.95
C ASN A 106 -10.39 4.31 4.12
N ALA A 107 -9.49 4.93 3.35
CA ALA A 107 -8.45 4.19 2.64
C ALA A 107 -7.46 3.49 3.60
N VAL A 108 -7.17 4.10 4.75
CA VAL A 108 -6.41 3.45 5.85
C VAL A 108 -7.19 2.26 6.42
N PHE A 109 -8.48 2.45 6.73
CA PHE A 109 -9.33 1.37 7.28
C PHE A 109 -9.53 0.21 6.31
N ASP A 110 -9.59 0.50 5.01
CA ASP A 110 -9.65 -0.50 3.96
C ASP A 110 -8.35 -1.31 3.85
N GLY A 111 -7.23 -0.74 4.30
CA GLY A 111 -5.94 -1.41 4.37
C GLY A 111 -5.00 -1.10 3.20
N SER A 112 -5.08 0.11 2.62
CA SER A 112 -4.06 0.58 1.69
C SER A 112 -2.66 0.55 2.31
N ASP A 113 -1.65 0.11 1.57
CA ASP A 113 -0.26 0.17 2.05
C ASP A 113 0.31 1.59 1.98
N ALA A 114 -0.13 2.37 0.99
CA ALA A 114 0.20 3.78 0.88
C ALA A 114 -0.94 4.59 0.24
N LEU A 115 -0.94 5.89 0.53
CA LEU A 115 -1.84 6.88 -0.06
C LEU A 115 -1.01 7.87 -0.89
N MET A 116 -1.61 8.41 -1.95
CA MET A 116 -0.89 9.28 -2.89
C MET A 116 -1.53 10.66 -3.00
N LEU A 117 -0.68 11.69 -2.91
CA LEU A 117 -0.97 13.05 -3.35
C LEU A 117 -0.45 13.24 -4.78
N SER A 118 -1.25 13.95 -5.60
CA SER A 118 -0.97 14.18 -7.02
C SER A 118 -0.77 15.67 -7.29
N GLY A 119 -1.85 16.38 -7.64
CA GLY A 119 -1.79 17.81 -7.91
C GLY A 119 -1.53 18.63 -6.65
N GLU A 120 -1.95 18.10 -5.49
CA GLU A 120 -1.82 18.70 -4.17
C GLU A 120 -0.36 19.06 -3.85
N THR A 121 0.58 18.20 -4.23
CA THR A 121 2.03 18.42 -4.01
C THR A 121 2.76 18.91 -5.24
N ALA A 122 2.32 18.55 -6.45
CA ALA A 122 3.00 18.92 -7.68
C ALA A 122 2.79 20.38 -8.10
N VAL A 123 1.58 20.93 -7.87
CA VAL A 123 1.18 22.27 -8.33
C VAL A 123 0.36 23.04 -7.29
N GLY A 124 0.11 22.45 -6.12
CA GLY A 124 -0.70 23.05 -5.08
C GLY A 124 -0.06 24.28 -4.43
N CYS A 125 -0.89 25.11 -3.81
CA CYS A 125 -0.46 26.35 -3.16
C CYS A 125 0.41 26.14 -1.91
N ASP A 126 0.27 24.99 -1.23
CA ASP A 126 1.04 24.63 -0.04
C ASP A 126 1.27 23.10 0.01
N PRO A 127 2.28 22.59 -0.72
CA PRO A 127 2.53 21.15 -0.82
C PRO A 127 2.96 20.52 0.50
N VAL A 128 3.65 21.27 1.37
CA VAL A 128 4.09 20.79 2.69
C VAL A 128 2.87 20.54 3.57
N ARG A 129 1.94 21.49 3.63
CA ARG A 129 0.71 21.34 4.41
C ARG A 129 -0.18 20.21 3.91
N ALA A 130 -0.21 19.94 2.61
CA ALA A 130 -0.95 18.81 2.06
C ALA A 130 -0.39 17.48 2.58
N VAL A 131 0.93 17.34 2.66
CA VAL A 131 1.59 16.16 3.25
C VAL A 131 1.31 16.07 4.74
N GLU A 132 1.53 17.15 5.51
CA GLU A 132 1.25 17.19 6.96
C GLU A 132 -0.21 16.86 7.29
N MET A 133 -1.16 17.32 6.46
CA MET A 133 -2.57 17.00 6.63
C MET A 133 -2.87 15.51 6.36
N MET A 134 -2.30 14.94 5.30
CA MET A 134 -2.48 13.52 5.00
C MET A 134 -1.89 12.65 6.12
N ASP A 135 -0.69 12.98 6.57
CA ASP A 135 0.01 12.33 7.69
C ASP A 135 -0.83 12.36 8.97
N HIS A 136 -1.34 13.55 9.36
CA HIS A 136 -2.17 13.69 10.54
C HIS A 136 -3.48 12.88 10.49
N ILE A 137 -4.12 12.77 9.32
CA ILE A 137 -5.33 11.95 9.17
C ILE A 137 -4.99 10.46 9.26
N ILE A 138 -3.87 10.04 8.68
CA ILE A 138 -3.39 8.66 8.75
C ILE A 138 -3.13 8.27 10.21
N ASP A 139 -2.37 9.07 10.95
CA ASP A 139 -2.06 8.82 12.37
C ASP A 139 -3.35 8.63 13.20
N LEU A 140 -4.32 9.54 13.07
CA LEU A 140 -5.58 9.44 13.80
C LEU A 140 -6.40 8.21 13.40
N ALA A 141 -6.40 7.84 12.12
CA ALA A 141 -7.08 6.64 11.65
C ALA A 141 -6.40 5.39 12.17
N GLU A 142 -5.06 5.34 12.18
CA GLU A 142 -4.31 4.20 12.67
C GLU A 142 -4.45 4.01 14.19
N ASP A 143 -4.35 5.09 14.96
CA ASP A 143 -4.59 5.08 16.41
C ASP A 143 -6.00 4.55 16.75
N TYR A 144 -7.02 5.05 16.05
CA TYR A 144 -8.39 4.62 16.27
C TYR A 144 -8.54 3.12 16.01
N ALA A 145 -8.05 2.64 14.89
CA ALA A 145 -8.28 1.26 14.49
C ALA A 145 -7.40 0.27 15.26
N GLN A 146 -6.24 0.68 15.78
CA GLN A 146 -5.54 -0.07 16.81
C GLN A 146 -6.36 -0.18 18.10
N ALA A 147 -6.86 0.94 18.63
CA ALA A 147 -7.65 0.96 19.86
C ALA A 147 -8.96 0.16 19.74
N ALA A 148 -9.61 0.24 18.57
CA ALA A 148 -10.85 -0.46 18.28
C ALA A 148 -10.66 -1.93 17.88
N ARG A 149 -9.41 -2.43 17.77
CA ARG A 149 -9.09 -3.74 17.17
C ARG A 149 -9.80 -3.92 15.83
N TRP A 150 -9.75 -2.88 15.00
CA TRP A 150 -10.40 -2.86 13.70
C TRP A 150 -10.00 -4.11 12.91
N PRO A 151 -10.97 -4.83 12.32
CA PRO A 151 -10.64 -5.97 11.49
C PRO A 151 -9.86 -5.44 10.28
N GLY A 152 -8.54 -5.62 10.31
CA GLY A 152 -7.69 -5.30 9.18
C GLY A 152 -8.12 -6.07 7.92
N PRO A 153 -7.59 -5.71 6.74
CA PRO A 153 -7.86 -6.45 5.52
C PRO A 153 -7.57 -7.94 5.74
N ALA A 154 -8.44 -8.80 5.22
CA ALA A 154 -8.23 -10.24 5.31
C ALA A 154 -6.84 -10.57 4.74
N ALA A 155 -5.93 -11.04 5.61
CA ALA A 155 -4.62 -11.50 5.19
C ALA A 155 -4.82 -12.78 4.38
N GLY A 156 -4.97 -12.65 3.06
CA GLY A 156 -4.84 -13.82 2.20
C GLY A 156 -3.38 -14.21 2.18
N THR A 157 -3.17 -15.49 2.44
CA THR A 157 -1.83 -16.05 2.62
C THR A 157 -1.48 -16.97 1.45
N ASP A 158 -2.23 -16.92 0.35
CA ASP A 158 -2.24 -17.93 -0.71
C ASP A 158 -0.88 -18.11 -1.38
N ARG A 159 -0.05 -17.05 -1.41
CA ARG A 159 1.33 -17.10 -1.91
C ARG A 159 2.38 -17.48 -0.88
N TYR A 160 2.00 -17.61 0.39
CA TYR A 160 2.92 -17.85 1.51
C TYR A 160 3.04 -19.33 1.81
N THR A 161 4.27 -19.77 2.04
CA THR A 161 4.57 -21.08 2.60
C THR A 161 3.94 -21.23 3.99
N TRP A 162 3.72 -22.48 4.42
CA TRP A 162 3.21 -22.76 5.77
C TRP A 162 4.07 -22.14 6.88
N SER A 163 5.39 -22.13 6.71
CA SER A 163 6.33 -21.52 7.65
C SER A 163 6.19 -20.00 7.72
N GLU A 164 6.08 -19.33 6.58
CA GLU A 164 5.89 -17.87 6.53
C GLU A 164 4.58 -17.47 7.20
N ARG A 165 3.50 -18.21 6.94
CA ARG A 165 2.20 -18.00 7.60
C ARG A 165 2.33 -18.13 9.11
N ALA A 166 2.99 -19.18 9.60
CA ALA A 166 3.16 -19.43 11.02
C ALA A 166 3.95 -18.30 11.71
N ILE A 167 5.00 -17.78 11.06
CA ILE A 167 5.79 -16.65 11.57
C ILE A 167 4.92 -15.39 11.66
N VAL A 168 4.17 -15.06 10.61
CA VAL A 168 3.32 -13.86 10.57
C VAL A 168 2.23 -13.92 11.65
N VAL A 169 1.53 -15.05 11.76
CA VAL A 169 0.49 -15.25 12.77
C VAL A 169 1.08 -15.16 14.18
N GLY A 170 2.18 -15.87 14.44
CA GLY A 170 2.82 -15.83 15.76
C GLY A 170 3.34 -14.44 16.13
N ALA A 171 3.94 -13.71 15.18
CA ALA A 171 4.40 -12.34 15.40
C ALA A 171 3.23 -11.39 15.70
N ALA A 172 2.11 -11.52 14.99
CA ALA A 172 0.90 -10.73 15.25
C ALA A 172 0.31 -11.02 16.63
N GLU A 173 0.17 -12.30 17.01
CA GLU A 173 -0.31 -12.68 18.34
C GLU A 173 0.60 -12.16 19.46
N ILE A 174 1.92 -12.24 19.29
CA ILE A 174 2.89 -11.70 20.25
C ILE A 174 2.74 -10.18 20.35
N ALA A 175 2.68 -9.48 19.21
CA ALA A 175 2.57 -8.03 19.18
C ALA A 175 1.30 -7.53 19.88
N HIS A 176 0.16 -8.17 19.61
CA HIS A 176 -1.14 -7.77 20.17
C HIS A 176 -1.30 -8.09 21.66
N ASN A 177 -0.67 -9.17 22.14
CA ASN A 177 -0.92 -9.67 23.50
C ASN A 177 0.15 -9.26 24.52
N LEU A 178 1.39 -9.02 24.09
CA LEU A 178 2.50 -8.72 25.01
C LEU A 178 2.84 -7.23 25.12
N GLY A 179 2.13 -6.35 24.40
CA GLY A 179 2.35 -4.91 24.48
C GLY A 179 3.77 -4.52 24.07
N VAL A 180 4.31 -5.17 23.02
CA VAL A 180 5.64 -4.85 22.50
C VAL A 180 5.64 -3.43 21.93
N ALA A 181 6.79 -2.75 21.95
CA ALA A 181 6.91 -1.42 21.36
C ALA A 181 7.25 -1.46 19.86
N LEU A 182 7.83 -2.57 19.39
CA LEU A 182 8.43 -2.66 18.06
C LEU A 182 8.58 -4.13 17.64
N VAL A 183 8.38 -4.41 16.35
CA VAL A 183 8.80 -5.66 15.71
C VAL A 183 10.03 -5.40 14.86
N VAL A 184 11.10 -6.18 15.05
CA VAL A 184 12.35 -6.03 14.28
C VAL A 184 12.49 -7.21 13.32
N VAL A 185 12.79 -6.91 12.06
CA VAL A 185 12.93 -7.90 10.98
C VAL A 185 14.25 -7.69 10.28
N LEU A 186 15.10 -8.71 10.23
CA LEU A 186 16.29 -8.72 9.38
C LEU A 186 15.89 -9.31 8.03
N THR A 187 16.14 -8.61 6.93
CA THR A 187 15.69 -9.04 5.61
C THR A 187 16.60 -8.56 4.48
N HIS A 188 16.99 -9.48 3.60
CA HIS A 188 17.78 -9.15 2.40
C HIS A 188 16.89 -8.66 1.25
N SER A 189 15.80 -9.37 0.97
CA SER A 189 14.88 -9.07 -0.15
C SER A 189 13.72 -8.15 0.21
N GLY A 190 13.42 -7.99 1.51
CA GLY A 190 12.24 -7.27 2.00
C GLY A 190 10.99 -8.14 2.11
N ALA A 191 11.04 -9.40 1.67
CA ALA A 191 9.88 -10.29 1.64
C ALA A 191 9.27 -10.47 3.04
N THR A 192 10.08 -10.76 4.06
CA THR A 192 9.58 -10.94 5.44
C THR A 192 8.93 -9.68 6.01
N ALA A 193 9.47 -8.49 5.68
CA ALA A 193 8.87 -7.23 6.10
C ALA A 193 7.52 -7.00 5.42
N LEU A 194 7.40 -7.30 4.12
CA LEU A 194 6.13 -7.25 3.39
C LEU A 194 5.10 -8.22 3.95
N LEU A 195 5.52 -9.44 4.34
CA LEU A 195 4.63 -10.42 4.95
C LEU A 195 4.04 -9.91 6.27
N LEU A 196 4.89 -9.33 7.11
CA LEU A 196 4.51 -8.79 8.41
C LEU A 196 3.72 -7.48 8.31
N SER A 197 3.81 -6.75 7.19
CA SER A 197 3.05 -5.52 6.97
C SER A 197 1.57 -5.76 6.63
N LYS A 198 1.19 -7.00 6.25
CA LYS A 198 -0.18 -7.32 5.85
C LYS A 198 -1.16 -7.43 7.02
N PRO A 199 -0.88 -8.15 8.12
CA PRO A 199 -1.69 -8.00 9.32
C PRO A 199 -1.43 -6.63 9.95
N TRP A 200 -2.47 -6.06 10.54
CA TRP A 200 -2.30 -4.88 11.36
C TRP A 200 -1.63 -5.26 12.69
N LEU A 201 -0.33 -5.01 12.85
CA LEU A 201 0.41 -5.33 14.08
C LEU A 201 0.18 -4.32 15.24
N GLY A 202 -0.16 -3.08 14.92
CA GLY A 202 -0.40 -2.00 15.90
C GLY A 202 0.91 -1.45 16.48
N VAL A 203 2.03 -1.86 15.92
CA VAL A 203 3.37 -1.43 16.29
C VAL A 203 4.21 -1.29 15.03
N PRO A 204 5.20 -0.38 15.02
CA PRO A 204 6.08 -0.25 13.87
C PRO A 204 6.90 -1.52 13.63
N ILE A 205 7.22 -1.77 12.35
CA ILE A 205 8.09 -2.86 11.90
C ILE A 205 9.42 -2.24 11.47
N LEU A 206 10.46 -2.36 12.29
CA LEU A 206 11.82 -1.95 11.92
C LEU A 206 12.43 -3.03 11.02
N ALA A 207 12.47 -2.77 9.72
CA ALA A 207 13.00 -3.71 8.73
C ALA A 207 14.43 -3.34 8.36
N VAL A 208 15.40 -4.15 8.80
CA VAL A 208 16.82 -3.90 8.59
C VAL A 208 17.34 -4.72 7.42
N SER A 209 18.03 -4.07 6.49
CA SER A 209 18.53 -4.69 5.25
C SER A 209 19.91 -4.18 4.88
N ASP A 210 20.75 -5.07 4.33
CA ASP A 210 22.03 -4.75 3.70
C ASP A 210 21.89 -4.06 2.34
N ARG A 211 20.67 -4.00 1.81
CA ARG A 211 20.35 -3.52 0.47
C ARG A 211 19.58 -2.19 0.49
N VAL A 212 20.20 -1.14 -0.04
CA VAL A 212 19.57 0.19 -0.17
C VAL A 212 18.34 0.15 -1.07
N ASP A 213 18.37 -0.63 -2.15
CA ASP A 213 17.23 -0.83 -3.06
C ASP A 213 16.07 -1.56 -2.37
N THR A 214 16.36 -2.53 -1.50
CA THR A 214 15.35 -3.16 -0.63
C THR A 214 14.76 -2.15 0.34
N CYS A 215 15.58 -1.34 1.03
CA CYS A 215 15.11 -0.30 1.95
C CYS A 215 14.15 0.68 1.27
N ARG A 216 14.50 1.16 0.07
CA ARG A 216 13.66 2.07 -0.73
C ARG A 216 12.33 1.44 -1.13
N ARG A 217 12.30 0.14 -1.44
CA ARG A 217 11.06 -0.59 -1.76
C ARG A 217 10.18 -0.78 -0.53
N MET A 218 10.78 -1.13 0.61
CA MET A 218 10.07 -1.35 1.86
C MET A 218 9.40 -0.10 2.43
N ALA A 219 9.84 1.10 2.03
CA ALA A 219 9.16 2.35 2.38
C ALA A 219 7.70 2.43 1.86
N LEU A 220 7.32 1.56 0.92
CA LEU A 220 5.94 1.44 0.44
C LEU A 220 5.07 0.53 1.34
N TYR A 221 5.67 -0.27 2.22
CA TYR A 221 4.95 -1.29 2.97
C TYR A 221 4.38 -0.71 4.25
N ARG A 222 3.11 -0.99 4.52
CA ARG A 222 2.40 -0.42 5.67
C ARG A 222 3.13 -0.67 6.99
N GLY A 223 3.34 0.38 7.78
CA GLY A 223 3.95 0.27 9.12
C GLY A 223 5.41 -0.18 9.12
N VAL A 224 6.07 -0.29 7.96
CA VAL A 224 7.48 -0.68 7.85
C VAL A 224 8.37 0.55 7.85
N LEU A 225 9.33 0.56 8.77
CA LEU A 225 10.40 1.54 8.87
C LEU A 225 11.71 0.88 8.38
N PRO A 226 12.13 1.13 7.12
CA PRO A 226 13.33 0.51 6.58
C PRO A 226 14.61 1.16 7.12
N VAL A 227 15.58 0.35 7.53
CA VAL A 227 16.92 0.78 7.94
C VAL A 227 17.97 0.05 7.12
N HIS A 228 18.87 0.80 6.48
CA HIS A 228 20.03 0.22 5.81
C HIS A 228 21.14 -0.05 6.83
N HIS A 229 21.65 -1.27 6.85
CA HIS A 229 22.80 -1.64 7.65
C HIS A 229 23.68 -2.63 6.88
N PRO A 230 24.94 -2.27 6.55
CA PRO A 230 25.74 -3.01 5.56
C PRO A 230 26.27 -4.38 6.02
N GLU A 231 26.19 -4.70 7.32
CA GLU A 231 26.83 -5.89 7.92
C GLU A 231 25.84 -6.98 8.37
N ILE A 232 24.58 -6.94 7.91
CA ILE A 232 23.57 -7.94 8.27
C ILE A 232 23.35 -8.94 7.13
#